data_AF-A0A4Q5ZD16-F1
#
_entry.id   AF-A0A4Q5ZD16-F1
#
_cell.length_a   1.000
_cell.length_b   1.000
_cell.length_c   1.000
_cell.angle_alpha   90.00
_cell.angle_beta   90.00
_cell.angle_gamma   90.00
#
_symmetry.space_group_name_H-M   'P 1'
#
loop_
_entity.id
_entity.type
_entity.pdbx_description
1 polymer ?
#
loop_
_entity_poly.entity_id
_entity_poly.type
_entity_poly.pdbx_seq_one_letter_code
_entity_poly.pdbx_strand_id
1 'polypeptide(L)'
;MHSSSQRGFTIVELLIVIVVIGILAAIVIVAYQGVSSRAKIASITSGLTQYSKKINVYNSTNGNYPTSISEAGIKDGEDVSYQYTNTSATEYCLTATSGTMTYYISQASGGVQQGVCSSYNLLVWNESGSPVISGATTDTSESRSAPASMRLGPGLVGRMLNGNPYSGTAGQTYTVSLWIKTANTWNGTNGNSKVRFGAASGGAFLNACGYNGVKTAWVQVSCSYTLTATNTSVGISVGNDGTVGDIWIDDVSVSRS
;
A
#
# COMPACT_ATOMS: atom_id res chain seq x y z
N MET A 1 67.92 24.70 32.52
CA MET A 1 67.41 24.27 31.21
C MET A 1 66.77 22.90 31.37
N HIS A 2 65.44 22.81 31.41
CA HIS A 2 64.74 21.52 31.41
C HIS A 2 64.52 21.11 29.95
N SER A 3 65.24 20.09 29.48
CA SER A 3 65.00 19.47 28.18
C SER A 3 63.87 18.44 28.36
N SER A 4 62.65 18.80 27.97
CA SER A 4 61.53 17.88 27.91
C SER A 4 61.79 16.85 26.80
N SER A 5 62.13 15.62 27.18
CA SER A 5 62.26 14.47 26.27
C SER A 5 60.93 14.19 25.59
N GLN A 6 60.81 14.63 24.34
CA GLN A 6 59.64 14.42 23.50
C GLN A 6 59.71 12.99 22.94
N ARG A 7 59.00 12.06 23.59
CA ARG A 7 58.87 10.68 23.11
C ARG A 7 57.92 10.67 21.90
N GLY A 8 58.43 10.36 20.72
CA GLY A 8 57.62 10.18 19.52
C GLY A 8 56.84 8.87 19.56
N PHE A 9 55.61 8.88 19.07
CA PHE A 9 54.81 7.67 18.87
C PHE A 9 55.48 6.76 17.83
N THR A 10 55.55 5.47 18.10
CA THR A 10 56.03 4.47 17.15
C THR A 10 54.97 4.20 16.08
N ILE A 11 55.43 3.85 14.88
CA ILE A 11 54.54 3.46 13.76
C ILE A 11 53.68 2.25 14.16
N VAL A 12 54.21 1.36 15.01
CA VAL A 12 53.50 0.17 15.50
C VAL A 12 52.32 0.57 16.40
N GLU A 13 52.51 1.55 17.28
CA GLU A 13 51.42 2.06 18.13
C GLU A 13 50.30 2.66 17.29
N LEU A 14 50.64 3.43 16.25
CA LEU A 14 49.64 4.00 15.35
C LEU A 14 48.92 2.93 14.51
N LEU A 15 49.63 1.87 14.09
CA LEU A 15 49.06 0.75 13.33
C LEU A 15 48.04 -0.03 14.16
N ILE A 16 48.34 -0.30 15.43
CA ILE A 16 47.39 -1.00 16.32
C ILE A 16 46.14 -0.15 16.52
N VAL A 17 46.27 1.17 16.68
CA VAL A 17 45.13 2.08 16.87
C VAL A 17 44.19 2.06 15.67
N ILE A 18 44.69 2.13 14.44
CA ILE A 18 43.82 2.10 13.25
C ILE A 18 43.12 0.74 13.09
N VAL A 19 43.79 -0.36 13.44
CA VAL A 19 43.20 -1.71 13.41
C VAL A 19 42.07 -1.81 14.44
N VAL A 20 42.30 -1.33 15.66
CA VAL A 20 41.28 -1.32 16.72
C VAL A 20 40.08 -0.45 16.33
N ILE A 21 40.30 0.76 15.79
CA ILE A 21 39.22 1.63 15.31
C ILE A 21 38.43 0.96 14.17
N GLY A 22 39.11 0.29 13.24
CA GLY A 22 38.46 -0.44 12.15
C GLY A 22 37.55 -1.57 12.63
N ILE A 23 38.00 -2.36 13.61
CA ILE A 23 37.20 -3.43 14.23
C ILE A 23 35.99 -2.84 14.95
N LEU A 24 36.18 -1.78 15.75
CA LEU A 24 35.10 -1.13 16.48
C LEU A 24 34.05 -0.53 15.54
N ALA A 25 34.47 0.12 14.45
CA ALA A 25 33.57 0.70 13.46
C ALA A 25 32.72 -0.37 12.76
N ALA A 26 33.31 -1.51 12.40
CA ALA A 26 32.57 -2.62 11.78
C ALA A 26 31.47 -3.18 12.69
N ILE A 27 31.78 -3.37 13.99
CA ILE A 27 30.79 -3.83 14.98
C ILE A 27 29.66 -2.80 15.15
N VAL A 28 30.00 -1.51 15.24
CA VAL A 28 29.03 -0.42 15.40
C VAL A 28 28.05 -0.37 14.23
N ILE A 29 28.52 -0.50 12.98
CA ILE A 29 27.66 -0.46 11.79
C ILE A 29 26.61 -1.58 11.83
N VAL A 30 27.01 -2.81 12.15
CA VAL A 30 26.09 -3.97 12.22
C VAL A 30 25.10 -3.81 13.38
N ALA A 31 25.57 -3.34 14.54
CA ALA A 31 24.71 -3.12 15.70
C ALA A 31 23.69 -1.99 15.48
N TYR A 32 24.08 -0.90 14.80
CA TYR A 32 23.24 0.27 14.57
C TYR A 32 22.01 -0.04 13.69
N GLN A 33 22.19 -0.86 12.65
CA GLN A 33 21.08 -1.29 11.77
C GLN A 33 19.99 -2.04 12.54
N GLY A 34 20.37 -2.93 13.47
CA GLY A 34 19.42 -3.69 14.30
C GLY A 34 18.72 -2.86 15.39
N VAL A 35 19.38 -1.81 15.90
CA VAL A 35 18.77 -0.90 16.90
C VAL A 35 17.76 0.04 16.23
N SER A 36 18.08 0.58 15.04
CA SER A 36 17.18 1.45 14.29
C SER A 36 15.87 0.75 13.91
N SER A 37 15.94 -0.50 13.43
CA SER A 37 14.75 -1.28 13.08
C SER A 37 13.84 -1.54 14.30
N ARG A 38 14.41 -1.91 15.45
CA ARG A 38 13.64 -2.13 16.69
C ARG A 38 12.99 -0.85 17.22
N ALA A 39 13.68 0.28 17.12
CA ALA A 39 13.12 1.58 17.49
C ALA A 39 11.93 1.96 16.60
N LYS A 40 12.01 1.69 15.28
CA LYS A 40 10.90 1.90 14.34
C LYS A 40 9.71 1.01 14.65
N ILE A 41 9.92 -0.28 14.90
CA ILE A 41 8.83 -1.19 15.31
C ILE A 41 8.16 -0.69 16.60
N ALA A 42 8.95 -0.30 17.61
CA ALA A 42 8.41 0.22 18.85
C ALA A 42 7.57 1.49 18.65
N SER A 43 8.02 2.41 17.79
CA SER A 43 7.26 3.61 17.41
C SER A 43 5.94 3.25 16.72
N ILE A 44 5.98 2.35 15.73
CA ILE A 44 4.80 1.86 15.01
C ILE A 44 3.80 1.22 15.97
N THR A 45 4.26 0.28 16.80
CA THR A 45 3.44 -0.42 17.78
C THR A 45 2.80 0.56 18.77
N SER A 46 3.57 1.55 19.25
CA SER A 46 3.07 2.58 20.17
C SER A 46 1.97 3.42 19.53
N GLY A 47 2.19 3.92 18.32
CA GLY A 47 1.21 4.73 17.60
C GLY A 47 -0.08 3.95 17.26
N LEU A 48 0.06 2.70 16.79
CA LEU A 48 -1.09 1.82 16.54
C LEU A 48 -1.93 1.62 17.81
N THR A 49 -1.27 1.35 18.94
CA THR A 49 -1.96 1.14 20.23
C THR A 49 -2.66 2.41 20.71
N GLN A 50 -2.01 3.57 20.57
CA GLN A 50 -2.58 4.86 20.95
C GLN A 50 -3.84 5.18 20.13
N TYR A 51 -3.77 5.05 18.81
CA TYR A 51 -4.90 5.33 17.93
C TYR A 51 -6.01 4.30 18.06
N SER A 52 -5.69 3.01 18.23
CA SER A 52 -6.68 1.96 18.55
C SER A 52 -7.49 2.32 19.79
N LYS A 53 -6.82 2.77 20.87
CA LYS A 53 -7.51 3.23 22.09
C LYS A 53 -8.45 4.40 21.80
N LYS A 54 -8.01 5.37 21.01
CA LYS A 54 -8.84 6.53 20.61
C LYS A 54 -10.08 6.10 19.81
N ILE A 55 -9.91 5.21 18.84
CA ILE A 55 -10.99 4.63 18.04
C ILE A 55 -12.02 3.92 18.95
N ASN A 56 -11.56 3.13 19.93
CA ASN A 56 -12.44 2.44 20.87
C ASN A 56 -13.20 3.39 21.81
N VAL A 57 -12.58 4.49 22.24
CA VAL A 57 -13.26 5.55 23.02
C VAL A 57 -14.33 6.23 22.19
N TYR A 58 -14.05 6.51 20.91
CA TYR A 58 -15.05 7.07 19.99
C TYR A 58 -16.27 6.17 19.87
N ASN A 59 -16.06 4.86 19.66
CA ASN A 59 -17.14 3.88 19.57
C ASN A 59 -17.95 3.79 20.88
N SER A 60 -17.28 3.86 22.03
CA SER A 60 -17.95 3.83 23.34
C SER A 60 -18.86 5.03 23.57
N THR A 61 -18.57 6.16 22.92
CA THR A 61 -19.33 7.42 23.09
C THR A 61 -20.44 7.54 22.04
N ASN A 62 -20.19 7.12 20.79
CA ASN A 62 -21.09 7.32 19.67
C ASN A 62 -21.90 6.07 19.29
N GLY A 63 -21.50 4.89 19.76
CA GLY A 63 -22.15 3.60 19.43
C GLY A 63 -21.72 2.99 18.09
N ASN A 64 -20.82 3.66 17.37
CA ASN A 64 -20.20 3.19 16.14
C ASN A 64 -18.75 3.66 16.05
N TYR A 65 -17.91 2.89 15.36
CA TYR A 65 -16.57 3.32 15.02
C TYR A 65 -16.58 4.52 14.04
N PRO A 66 -15.52 5.35 14.02
CA PRO A 66 -15.35 6.40 13.02
C PRO A 66 -15.45 5.82 11.61
N THR A 67 -16.06 6.56 10.70
CA THR A 67 -16.22 6.20 9.28
C THR A 67 -14.99 6.58 8.45
N SER A 68 -14.15 7.51 8.95
CA SER A 68 -12.96 7.99 8.23
C SER A 68 -11.75 8.16 9.15
N ILE A 69 -10.56 8.20 8.54
CA ILE A 69 -9.30 8.46 9.24
C ILE A 69 -9.28 9.86 9.90
N SER A 70 -9.93 10.84 9.27
CA SER A 70 -10.05 12.21 9.79
C SER A 70 -10.96 12.26 11.02
N GLU A 71 -12.08 11.52 10.99
CA GLU A 71 -13.01 11.42 12.12
C GLU A 71 -12.39 10.64 13.29
N ALA A 72 -11.60 9.60 13.00
CA ALA A 72 -10.76 8.94 14.00
C ALA A 72 -9.67 9.88 14.56
N GLY A 73 -9.43 11.02 13.91
CA GLY A 73 -8.41 12.00 14.25
C GLY A 73 -7.02 11.41 14.25
N ILE A 74 -6.74 10.55 13.27
CA ILE A 74 -5.46 9.90 13.05
C ILE A 74 -4.70 10.73 12.03
N LYS A 75 -3.41 10.94 12.28
CA LYS A 75 -2.53 11.68 11.39
C LYS A 75 -1.24 10.92 11.19
N ASP A 76 -0.71 11.05 9.98
CA ASP A 76 0.61 10.55 9.64
C ASP A 76 1.69 11.27 10.46
N GLY A 77 2.71 10.50 10.82
CA GLY A 77 3.97 11.04 11.34
C GLY A 77 4.96 11.27 10.21
N GLU A 78 6.15 11.75 10.56
CA GLU A 78 7.23 12.03 9.60
C GLU A 78 7.70 10.76 8.87
N ASP A 79 7.77 9.63 9.58
CA ASP A 79 8.28 8.34 9.06
C ASP A 79 7.24 7.22 9.04
N VAL A 80 6.01 7.48 9.50
CA VAL A 80 4.96 6.46 9.67
C VAL A 80 3.65 6.98 9.09
N SER A 81 3.15 6.33 8.03
CA SER A 81 1.83 6.60 7.48
C SER A 81 0.80 5.64 8.04
N TYR A 82 -0.40 6.11 8.33
CA TYR A 82 -1.50 5.33 8.85
C TYR A 82 -2.62 5.18 7.82
N GLN A 83 -3.21 4.00 7.80
CA GLN A 83 -4.41 3.72 7.01
C GLN A 83 -5.46 3.13 7.92
N TYR A 84 -6.61 3.76 7.96
CA TYR A 84 -7.72 3.36 8.81
C TYR A 84 -8.87 2.87 7.95
N THR A 85 -9.57 1.84 8.40
CA THR A 85 -10.76 1.33 7.73
C THR A 85 -11.81 0.88 8.70
N ASN A 86 -13.03 1.26 8.36
CA ASN A 86 -14.24 0.83 9.02
C ASN A 86 -14.97 -0.14 8.08
N THR A 87 -15.00 -1.43 8.41
CA THR A 87 -15.69 -2.44 7.59
C THR A 87 -17.17 -2.57 7.96
N SER A 88 -17.53 -2.18 9.18
CA SER A 88 -18.91 -2.07 9.66
C SER A 88 -18.98 -1.18 10.90
N ALA A 89 -20.20 -0.90 11.40
CA ALA A 89 -20.40 -0.16 12.65
C ALA A 89 -19.62 -0.77 13.84
N THR A 90 -19.34 -2.07 13.80
CA THR A 90 -18.69 -2.83 14.88
C THR A 90 -17.28 -3.29 14.55
N GLU A 91 -16.69 -2.85 13.44
CA GLU A 91 -15.38 -3.31 13.00
C GLU A 91 -14.49 -2.19 12.49
N TYR A 92 -13.23 -2.20 12.91
CA TYR A 92 -12.21 -1.30 12.40
C TYR A 92 -10.89 -2.03 12.23
N CYS A 93 -10.06 -1.52 11.34
CA CYS A 93 -8.67 -1.92 11.24
C CYS A 93 -7.78 -0.72 10.93
N LEU A 94 -6.63 -0.66 11.59
CA LEU A 94 -5.64 0.40 11.46
C LEU A 94 -4.29 -0.23 11.08
N THR A 95 -3.77 0.14 9.93
CA THR A 95 -2.42 -0.22 9.44
C THR A 95 -1.47 0.95 9.61
N ALA A 96 -0.23 0.67 9.96
CA ALA A 96 0.87 1.62 9.99
C ALA A 96 2.02 1.10 9.13
N THR A 97 2.58 2.00 8.31
CA THR A 97 3.66 1.68 7.36
C THR A 97 4.83 2.62 7.58
N SER A 98 6.04 2.07 7.68
CA SER A 98 7.30 2.83 7.69
C SER A 98 8.31 2.15 6.77
N GLY A 99 8.59 2.76 5.61
CA GLY A 99 9.39 2.12 4.56
C GLY A 99 8.73 0.81 4.10
N THR A 100 9.43 -0.32 4.30
CA THR A 100 8.93 -1.67 3.96
C THR A 100 8.25 -2.38 5.14
N MET A 101 8.19 -1.75 6.32
CA MET A 101 7.64 -2.36 7.53
C MET A 101 6.16 -2.01 7.66
N THR A 102 5.30 -3.03 7.70
CA THR A 102 3.85 -2.87 7.86
C THR A 102 3.38 -3.62 9.09
N TYR A 103 2.56 -2.98 9.91
CA TYR A 103 1.88 -3.58 11.06
C TYR A 103 0.43 -3.11 11.12
N TYR A 104 -0.45 -3.91 11.70
CA TYR A 104 -1.85 -3.54 11.88
C TYR A 104 -2.39 -3.91 13.27
N ILE A 105 -3.50 -3.27 13.63
CA ILE A 105 -4.36 -3.62 14.78
C ILE A 105 -5.82 -3.45 14.37
N SER A 106 -6.67 -4.37 14.78
CA SER A 106 -8.11 -4.38 14.50
C SER A 106 -8.94 -4.63 15.76
N GLN A 107 -10.26 -4.49 15.64
CA GLN A 107 -11.22 -4.85 16.69
C GLN A 107 -11.08 -6.31 17.16
N ALA A 108 -10.72 -7.21 16.25
CA ALA A 108 -10.55 -8.64 16.52
C ALA A 108 -9.11 -9.02 16.89
N SER A 109 -8.16 -8.10 16.67
CA SER A 109 -6.76 -8.36 16.96
C SER A 109 -6.54 -8.28 18.48
N GLY A 110 -5.95 -9.31 19.08
CA GLY A 110 -5.52 -9.28 20.48
C GLY A 110 -4.30 -8.38 20.75
N GLY A 111 -3.89 -7.56 19.78
CA GLY A 111 -2.70 -6.71 19.83
C GLY A 111 -2.23 -6.30 18.43
N VAL A 112 -1.07 -5.65 18.36
CA VAL A 112 -0.44 -5.28 17.09
C VAL A 112 0.16 -6.53 16.43
N GLN A 113 -0.13 -6.72 15.14
CA GLN A 113 0.36 -7.84 14.34
C GLN A 113 1.16 -7.33 13.14
N GLN A 114 2.15 -8.10 12.69
CA GLN A 114 2.89 -7.77 11.47
C GLN A 114 2.03 -8.02 10.23
N GLY A 115 2.13 -7.14 9.25
CA GLY A 115 1.40 -7.18 8.00
C GLY A 115 0.47 -5.98 7.87
N VAL A 116 -0.56 -6.18 7.07
CA VAL A 116 -1.58 -5.19 6.75
C VAL A 116 -2.92 -5.80 7.13
N CYS A 117 -3.91 -4.96 7.42
CA CYS A 117 -5.29 -5.42 7.64
C CYS A 117 -5.68 -6.44 6.56
N SER A 118 -6.36 -7.55 6.89
CA SER A 118 -6.82 -8.53 5.89
C SER A 118 -7.84 -7.95 4.91
N SER A 119 -8.47 -6.83 5.26
CA SER A 119 -9.24 -5.96 4.35
C SER A 119 -8.37 -5.16 3.36
N TYR A 120 -7.04 -5.24 3.54
CA TYR A 120 -5.96 -4.70 2.73
C TYR A 120 -4.90 -5.77 2.53
N ASN A 121 -5.24 -6.87 1.91
CA ASN A 121 -4.51 -7.02 0.67
C ASN A 121 -5.52 -7.07 -0.46
N LEU A 122 -5.28 -6.14 -1.38
CA LEU A 122 -5.95 -5.90 -2.64
C LEU A 122 -7.14 -4.98 -2.55
N LEU A 123 -6.94 -3.79 -3.11
CA LEU A 123 -7.97 -3.12 -3.89
C LEU A 123 -9.37 -3.19 -3.27
N VAL A 124 -9.60 -2.52 -2.15
CA VAL A 124 -10.98 -2.20 -1.75
C VAL A 124 -11.08 -0.70 -1.52
N TRP A 125 -11.34 0.01 -2.61
CA TRP A 125 -12.18 1.18 -2.50
C TRP A 125 -13.54 0.69 -1.95
N ASN A 126 -14.11 1.37 -0.95
CA ASN A 126 -15.49 1.15 -0.52
C ASN A 126 -16.27 2.47 -0.54
N GLU A 127 -17.44 2.42 -1.16
CA GLU A 127 -18.65 2.87 -0.47
C GLU A 127 -19.55 1.63 -0.39
N SER A 128 -19.95 1.24 0.82
CA SER A 128 -20.86 0.11 1.12
C SER A 128 -20.38 -1.32 0.80
N GLY A 129 -19.46 -1.84 1.62
CA GLY A 129 -19.38 -3.27 1.95
C GLY A 129 -19.10 -4.26 0.81
N SER A 130 -17.87 -4.78 0.77
CA SER A 130 -17.30 -5.85 -0.08
C SER A 130 -16.44 -5.34 -1.26
N PRO A 131 -15.38 -6.07 -1.66
CA PRO A 131 -14.60 -5.77 -2.86
C PRO A 131 -15.42 -6.16 -4.09
N VAL A 132 -16.33 -5.30 -4.57
CA VAL A 132 -17.27 -5.75 -5.60
C VAL A 132 -16.84 -5.30 -7.00
N ILE A 133 -15.64 -5.70 -7.42
CA ILE A 133 -15.62 -6.34 -8.74
C ILE A 133 -16.45 -7.61 -8.57
N SER A 134 -17.76 -7.54 -8.84
CA SER A 134 -18.66 -8.70 -8.72
C SER A 134 -18.06 -9.88 -9.50
N GLY A 135 -17.65 -10.92 -8.76
CA GLY A 135 -16.98 -12.11 -9.28
C GLY A 135 -15.46 -12.20 -9.07
N ALA A 136 -14.81 -11.16 -8.52
CA ALA A 136 -13.40 -11.21 -8.13
C ALA A 136 -13.20 -11.99 -6.82
N THR A 137 -12.07 -12.66 -6.70
CA THR A 137 -11.67 -13.41 -5.50
C THR A 137 -10.28 -13.01 -5.04
N THR A 138 -10.03 -13.02 -3.73
CA THR A 138 -8.68 -12.90 -3.18
C THR A 138 -7.91 -14.21 -3.39
N ASP A 139 -6.66 -14.12 -3.84
CA ASP A 139 -5.77 -15.26 -4.09
C ASP A 139 -4.43 -15.07 -3.37
N THR A 140 -4.17 -15.88 -2.35
CA THR A 140 -2.92 -15.85 -1.58
C THR A 140 -1.80 -16.68 -2.22
N SER A 141 -2.12 -17.54 -3.18
CA SER A 141 -1.17 -18.43 -3.83
C SER A 141 -0.40 -17.75 -4.97
N GLU A 142 -0.98 -16.69 -5.53
CA GLU A 142 -0.44 -15.96 -6.65
C GLU A 142 -0.39 -14.46 -6.33
N SER A 143 0.59 -13.99 -5.57
CA SER A 143 0.75 -12.57 -5.21
C SER A 143 2.12 -12.02 -5.59
N ARG A 144 2.20 -10.70 -5.86
CA ARG A 144 3.47 -10.01 -6.12
C ARG A 144 4.07 -9.51 -4.81
N SER A 145 3.25 -8.82 -4.03
CA SER A 145 3.60 -8.28 -2.73
C SER A 145 2.66 -8.90 -1.70
N ALA A 146 3.20 -9.70 -0.78
CA ALA A 146 2.42 -10.39 0.23
C ALA A 146 1.44 -9.45 0.97
N PRO A 147 0.27 -9.91 1.46
CA PRO A 147 -0.21 -11.30 1.51
C PRO A 147 -1.09 -11.93 0.38
N ALA A 148 -1.58 -11.23 -0.66
CA ALA A 148 -2.52 -11.79 -1.67
C ALA A 148 -2.63 -10.94 -2.97
N SER A 149 -3.10 -11.52 -4.09
CA SER A 149 -3.56 -10.78 -5.29
C SER A 149 -5.05 -10.93 -5.63
N MET A 150 -5.60 -9.99 -6.42
CA MET A 150 -7.01 -9.98 -6.80
C MET A 150 -7.13 -10.77 -8.08
N ARG A 151 -7.78 -11.92 -8.00
CA ARG A 151 -8.05 -12.77 -9.13
C ARG A 151 -9.40 -12.41 -9.76
N LEU A 152 -9.38 -12.16 -11.06
CA LEU A 152 -10.55 -12.06 -11.90
C LEU A 152 -10.65 -13.32 -12.76
N GLY A 153 -11.73 -14.08 -12.55
CA GLY A 153 -12.05 -15.23 -13.37
C GLY A 153 -12.41 -14.88 -14.82
N PRO A 154 -12.54 -15.89 -15.68
CA PRO A 154 -12.94 -15.70 -17.07
C PRO A 154 -14.33 -15.05 -17.17
N GLY A 155 -14.49 -14.14 -18.14
CA GLY A 155 -15.79 -13.55 -18.49
C GLY A 155 -16.30 -12.42 -17.57
N LEU A 156 -15.48 -11.90 -16.64
CA LEU A 156 -15.90 -10.80 -15.76
C LEU A 156 -15.90 -9.44 -16.47
N VAL A 157 -17.10 -8.91 -16.72
CA VAL A 157 -17.28 -7.66 -17.48
C VAL A 157 -17.05 -6.41 -16.62
N GLY A 158 -16.16 -5.52 -17.08
CA GLY A 158 -16.06 -4.09 -16.73
C GLY A 158 -16.59 -3.68 -15.36
N ARG A 159 -15.90 -4.07 -14.29
CA ARG A 159 -16.31 -3.69 -12.94
C ARG A 159 -15.46 -2.54 -12.42
N MET A 160 -16.10 -1.58 -11.76
CA MET A 160 -15.41 -0.48 -11.12
C MET A 160 -14.65 -0.98 -9.90
N LEU A 161 -13.44 -0.46 -9.68
CA LEU A 161 -12.76 -0.54 -8.40
C LEU A 161 -13.57 0.37 -7.46
N ASN A 162 -14.55 -0.23 -6.80
CA ASN A 162 -15.75 0.45 -6.34
C ASN A 162 -15.57 1.18 -5.00
N GLY A 163 -15.11 2.42 -5.04
CA GLY A 163 -15.31 3.30 -3.91
C GLY A 163 -14.73 4.66 -4.20
N ASN A 164 -15.52 5.65 -3.82
CA ASN A 164 -15.22 7.05 -3.84
C ASN A 164 -14.33 7.56 -4.98
N PRO A 165 -14.93 8.09 -6.05
CA PRO A 165 -14.17 8.67 -7.13
C PRO A 165 -13.30 9.80 -6.59
N TYR A 166 -12.03 9.81 -6.98
CA TYR A 166 -11.09 10.81 -6.51
C TYR A 166 -11.62 12.20 -6.88
N SER A 167 -11.85 13.04 -5.88
CA SER A 167 -12.17 14.44 -6.12
C SER A 167 -11.05 15.08 -6.91
N GLY A 168 -11.40 15.67 -8.05
CA GLY A 168 -10.43 16.11 -9.02
C GLY A 168 -10.67 17.50 -9.55
N THR A 169 -9.57 18.16 -9.89
CA THR A 169 -9.56 19.51 -10.44
C THR A 169 -9.37 19.40 -11.93
N ALA A 170 -10.19 20.13 -12.70
CA ALA A 170 -10.01 20.24 -14.14
C ALA A 170 -8.57 20.68 -14.49
N GLY A 171 -8.00 20.08 -15.52
CA GLY A 171 -6.61 20.29 -15.94
C GLY A 171 -5.58 19.42 -15.23
N GLN A 172 -5.94 18.72 -14.15
CA GLN A 172 -5.00 17.81 -13.47
C GLN A 172 -4.93 16.44 -14.12
N THR A 173 -3.72 15.89 -14.19
CA THR A 173 -3.46 14.55 -14.74
C THR A 173 -3.31 13.53 -13.62
N TYR A 174 -4.00 12.41 -13.80
CA TYR A 174 -4.00 11.29 -12.88
C TYR A 174 -3.42 10.09 -13.59
N THR A 175 -2.50 9.40 -12.94
CA THR A 175 -1.89 8.17 -13.42
C THR A 175 -2.27 7.02 -12.51
N VAL A 176 -2.87 5.99 -13.08
CA VAL A 176 -3.10 4.70 -12.44
C VAL A 176 -2.02 3.76 -12.88
N SER A 177 -1.38 3.08 -11.94
CA SER A 177 -0.48 1.96 -12.22
C SER A 177 -0.91 0.75 -11.42
N LEU A 178 -0.82 -0.42 -12.02
CA LEU A 178 -1.15 -1.70 -11.39
C LEU A 178 -0.23 -2.79 -11.91
N TRP A 179 -0.06 -3.84 -11.13
CA TRP A 179 0.64 -5.04 -11.57
C TRP A 179 -0.36 -6.10 -11.99
N ILE A 180 -0.07 -6.76 -13.10
CA ILE A 180 -0.87 -7.88 -13.60
C ILE A 180 -0.04 -9.12 -13.85
N LYS A 181 -0.68 -10.27 -13.67
CA LYS A 181 -0.24 -11.57 -14.15
C LYS A 181 -1.46 -12.28 -14.73
N THR A 182 -1.31 -13.08 -15.78
CA THR A 182 -2.41 -13.82 -16.40
C THR A 182 -2.09 -15.31 -16.46
N ALA A 183 -3.14 -16.12 -16.53
CA ALA A 183 -3.02 -17.52 -16.88
C ALA A 183 -2.41 -17.68 -18.29
N ASN A 184 -1.84 -18.86 -18.56
CA ASN A 184 -1.33 -19.22 -19.88
C ASN A 184 -2.44 -19.34 -20.95
N THR A 185 -3.67 -19.58 -20.53
CA THR A 185 -4.87 -19.64 -21.38
C THR A 185 -5.49 -18.28 -21.68
N TRP A 186 -4.88 -17.20 -21.18
CA TRP A 186 -5.40 -15.85 -21.32
C TRP A 186 -5.45 -15.36 -22.77
N ASN A 187 -6.60 -14.81 -23.18
CA ASN A 187 -6.82 -14.30 -24.55
C ASN A 187 -7.23 -12.82 -24.60
N GLY A 188 -6.93 -12.05 -23.56
CA GLY A 188 -7.27 -10.63 -23.49
C GLY A 188 -6.62 -9.76 -24.58
N THR A 189 -7.39 -8.79 -25.05
CA THR A 189 -7.05 -7.77 -26.05
C THR A 189 -7.43 -6.38 -25.53
N ASN A 190 -7.00 -5.31 -26.20
CA ASN A 190 -7.35 -3.94 -25.82
C ASN A 190 -8.88 -3.70 -25.90
N GLY A 191 -9.59 -4.53 -26.66
CA GLY A 191 -11.05 -4.50 -26.82
C GLY A 191 -11.82 -5.00 -25.61
N ASN A 192 -11.27 -5.93 -24.83
CA ASN A 192 -11.96 -6.58 -23.72
C ASN A 192 -11.22 -6.55 -22.38
N SER A 193 -9.92 -6.30 -22.40
CA SER A 193 -9.05 -6.33 -21.23
C SER A 193 -8.42 -4.98 -21.04
N LYS A 194 -8.93 -4.18 -20.10
CA LYS A 194 -8.54 -2.78 -19.97
C LYS A 194 -8.74 -2.19 -18.58
N VAL A 195 -7.88 -1.22 -18.25
CA VAL A 195 -8.10 -0.27 -17.16
C VAL A 195 -8.84 0.93 -17.74
N ARG A 196 -9.92 1.37 -17.10
CA ARG A 196 -10.78 2.47 -17.56
C ARG A 196 -10.79 3.58 -16.52
N PHE A 197 -10.85 4.82 -17.00
CA PHE A 197 -11.14 6.03 -16.24
C PHE A 197 -12.59 6.42 -16.51
N GLY A 198 -13.38 6.75 -15.48
CA GLY A 198 -14.79 7.12 -15.60
C GLY A 198 -15.17 8.29 -14.70
N ALA A 199 -16.34 8.87 -14.94
CA ALA A 199 -16.94 9.85 -14.04
C ALA A 199 -17.52 9.16 -12.79
N ALA A 200 -17.52 9.87 -11.66
CA ALA A 200 -17.97 9.43 -10.33
C ALA A 200 -19.22 8.56 -10.26
N SER A 201 -20.23 8.86 -11.08
CA SER A 201 -21.61 8.43 -10.87
C SER A 201 -22.08 7.38 -11.87
N GLY A 202 -21.23 6.39 -12.18
CA GLY A 202 -21.60 5.29 -13.10
C GLY A 202 -21.79 5.72 -14.56
N GLY A 203 -21.26 6.88 -14.94
CA GLY A 203 -21.32 7.44 -16.29
C GLY A 203 -20.30 6.84 -17.27
N ALA A 204 -20.37 7.29 -18.52
CA ALA A 204 -19.51 6.84 -19.63
C ALA A 204 -18.02 6.87 -19.28
N PHE A 205 -17.30 5.82 -19.69
CA PHE A 205 -15.84 5.77 -19.57
C PHE A 205 -15.21 6.88 -20.40
N LEU A 206 -14.33 7.66 -19.77
CA LEU A 206 -13.66 8.81 -20.37
C LEU A 206 -12.41 8.39 -21.14
N ASN A 207 -11.69 7.41 -20.63
CA ASN A 207 -10.49 6.86 -21.27
C ASN A 207 -10.25 5.41 -20.84
N ALA A 208 -9.44 4.67 -21.61
CA ALA A 208 -9.01 3.33 -21.22
C ALA A 208 -7.61 3.00 -21.77
N CYS A 209 -6.84 2.23 -21.01
CA CYS A 209 -5.67 1.51 -21.53
C CYS A 209 -5.95 0.02 -21.54
N GLY A 210 -5.66 -0.63 -22.66
CA GLY A 210 -5.76 -2.08 -22.73
C GLY A 210 -4.48 -2.78 -22.27
N TYR A 211 -4.64 -4.01 -21.82
CA TYR A 211 -3.52 -4.94 -21.57
C TYR A 211 -3.72 -6.20 -22.43
N ASN A 212 -2.76 -6.44 -23.33
CA ASN A 212 -2.86 -7.45 -24.38
C ASN A 212 -2.03 -8.71 -24.10
N GLY A 213 -2.60 -9.85 -24.49
CA GLY A 213 -1.92 -11.14 -24.57
C GLY A 213 -1.51 -11.69 -23.21
N VAL A 214 -0.95 -12.89 -23.23
CA VAL A 214 -0.51 -13.61 -22.03
C VAL A 214 0.61 -12.84 -21.31
N LYS A 215 0.55 -12.79 -19.98
CA LYS A 215 1.54 -12.23 -19.06
C LYS A 215 1.75 -13.19 -17.88
N THR A 216 2.46 -14.29 -18.10
CA THR A 216 2.70 -15.32 -17.05
C THR A 216 3.67 -14.87 -15.96
N ALA A 217 4.34 -13.74 -16.15
CA ALA A 217 5.09 -13.03 -15.12
C ALA A 217 4.36 -11.73 -14.75
N TRP A 218 4.61 -11.24 -13.53
CA TRP A 218 4.10 -9.95 -13.08
C TRP A 218 4.67 -8.81 -13.95
N VAL A 219 3.78 -8.04 -14.56
CA VAL A 219 4.11 -6.88 -15.39
C VAL A 219 3.30 -5.68 -14.93
N GLN A 220 3.95 -4.52 -14.86
CA GLN A 220 3.27 -3.28 -14.54
C GLN A 220 2.56 -2.71 -15.77
N VAL A 221 1.32 -2.27 -15.57
CA VAL A 221 0.52 -1.53 -16.55
C VAL A 221 0.16 -0.19 -15.95
N SER A 222 0.34 0.86 -16.73
CA SER A 222 0.06 2.23 -16.31
C SER A 222 -0.77 2.98 -17.35
N CYS A 223 -1.61 3.89 -16.91
CA CYS A 223 -2.36 4.79 -17.77
C CYS A 223 -2.64 6.10 -17.08
N SER A 224 -2.67 7.17 -17.88
CA SER A 224 -2.89 8.52 -17.41
C SER A 224 -4.10 9.16 -18.09
N TYR A 225 -4.80 10.01 -17.35
CA TYR A 225 -5.91 10.79 -17.86
C TYR A 225 -5.92 12.19 -17.25
N THR A 226 -6.08 13.22 -18.08
CA THR A 226 -6.23 14.60 -17.67
C THR A 226 -7.71 14.96 -17.53
N LEU A 227 -8.12 15.42 -16.35
CA LEU A 227 -9.50 15.82 -16.11
C LEU A 227 -9.86 17.06 -16.93
N THR A 228 -11.07 17.05 -17.49
CA THR A 228 -11.64 18.20 -18.22
C THR A 228 -12.54 19.02 -17.31
N ALA A 229 -12.91 20.24 -17.72
CA ALA A 229 -13.81 21.13 -16.95
C ALA A 229 -15.18 20.49 -16.60
N THR A 230 -15.60 19.49 -17.38
CA THR A 230 -16.85 18.75 -17.19
C THR A 230 -16.73 17.55 -16.25
N ASN A 231 -15.51 17.15 -15.87
CA ASN A 231 -15.25 15.98 -15.03
C ASN A 231 -14.51 16.39 -13.76
N THR A 232 -15.22 16.43 -12.64
CA THR A 232 -14.69 16.82 -11.31
C THR A 232 -14.25 15.64 -10.45
N SER A 233 -14.21 14.45 -11.05
CA SER A 233 -14.01 13.20 -10.32
C SER A 233 -13.40 12.11 -11.20
N VAL A 234 -12.60 11.21 -10.61
CA VAL A 234 -11.98 10.07 -11.30
C VAL A 234 -12.43 8.76 -10.65
N GLY A 235 -13.20 7.96 -11.38
CA GLY A 235 -13.44 6.55 -11.11
C GLY A 235 -12.49 5.65 -11.91
N ILE A 236 -12.11 4.50 -11.36
CA ILE A 236 -11.22 3.54 -12.01
C ILE A 236 -11.94 2.20 -12.12
N SER A 237 -11.84 1.54 -13.26
CA SER A 237 -12.39 0.20 -13.49
C SER A 237 -11.35 -0.70 -14.13
N VAL A 238 -11.39 -1.99 -13.78
CA VAL A 238 -10.65 -3.03 -14.48
C VAL A 238 -11.66 -3.97 -15.13
N GLY A 239 -11.54 -4.18 -16.44
CA GLY A 239 -12.48 -4.95 -17.24
C GLY A 239 -11.84 -6.18 -17.86
N ASN A 240 -12.59 -7.27 -17.88
CA ASN A 240 -12.18 -8.53 -18.49
C ASN A 240 -13.29 -9.18 -19.32
N ASP A 241 -13.73 -8.46 -20.34
CA ASP A 241 -14.99 -8.67 -21.03
C ASP A 241 -14.94 -9.89 -21.98
N GLY A 242 -15.42 -11.06 -21.51
CA GLY A 242 -15.51 -12.25 -22.36
C GLY A 242 -14.15 -12.88 -22.71
N THR A 243 -13.16 -12.77 -21.82
CA THR A 243 -11.91 -13.50 -21.98
C THR A 243 -11.96 -14.90 -21.36
N VAL A 244 -11.00 -15.71 -21.79
CA VAL A 244 -10.63 -17.00 -21.21
C VAL A 244 -9.43 -16.78 -20.28
N GLY A 245 -9.32 -17.61 -19.24
CA GLY A 245 -8.20 -17.60 -18.30
C GLY A 245 -8.35 -16.57 -17.19
N ASP A 246 -7.61 -16.78 -16.11
CA ASP A 246 -7.56 -15.89 -14.96
C ASP A 246 -6.60 -14.72 -15.20
N ILE A 247 -6.90 -13.58 -14.57
CA ILE A 247 -5.95 -12.48 -14.37
C ILE A 247 -5.86 -12.16 -12.89
N TRP A 248 -4.64 -11.99 -12.41
CA TRP A 248 -4.31 -11.50 -11.09
C TRP A 248 -3.85 -10.06 -11.18
N ILE A 249 -4.33 -9.23 -10.27
CA ILE A 249 -4.03 -7.81 -10.18
C ILE A 249 -3.49 -7.53 -8.79
N ASP A 250 -2.42 -6.77 -8.69
CA ASP A 250 -1.77 -6.43 -7.42
C ASP A 250 -1.20 -5.00 -7.47
N ASP A 251 -0.84 -4.45 -6.32
CA ASP A 251 -0.09 -3.19 -6.16
C ASP A 251 -0.66 -2.03 -7.02
N VAL A 252 -1.97 -1.83 -6.94
CA VAL A 252 -2.64 -0.74 -7.66
C VAL A 252 -2.43 0.57 -6.92
N SER A 253 -1.92 1.56 -7.62
CA SER A 253 -1.69 2.90 -7.11
C SER A 253 -2.23 3.94 -8.07
N VAL A 254 -2.62 5.07 -7.50
CA VAL A 254 -3.06 6.25 -8.24
C VAL A 254 -2.20 7.41 -7.78
N SER A 255 -1.63 8.14 -8.73
CA SER A 255 -0.80 9.31 -8.47
C SER A 255 -1.31 10.49 -9.28
N ARG A 256 -1.12 11.70 -8.74
CA ARG A 256 -1.22 12.93 -9.53
C ARG A 256 0.17 13.25 -10.08
N SER A 257 0.22 13.65 -11.33
CA SER A 257 1.41 14.22 -11.99
C SER A 257 1.28 15.73 -12.08
#